data_AF-A0A7L4NQV7-F1
#
_entry.id   AF-A0A7L4NQV7-F1
#
_cell.length_a   1.000
_cell.length_b   1.000
_cell.length_c   1.000
_cell.angle_alpha   90.00
_cell.angle_beta   90.00
_cell.angle_gamma   90.00
#
_symmetry.space_group_name_H-M   'P 1'
#
loop_
_entity.id
_entity.type
_entity.pdbx_description
1 polymer ?
#
loop_
_entity_poly.entity_id
_entity_poly.type
_entity_poly.pdbx_seq_one_letter_code
_entity_poly.pdbx_strand_id
1 'polypeptide(L)'
;MAAAGGGDVCDSGGDSGVARAGRRLPPHSPSGLVLRTVEMHTGGEPLRVIPRLEAAEEAGAGGMSLLSLRREVAATQDHVRRALMHEPRGHAGMYGAVVVRGGAAAAGVDLAALFLHGAGYSAMCGHAVLALGRFALDYGLVAAPSSPETAVRLRCPCGPVTAFVPWDGRRSGNPVRFHSVPAFAAATDLAIDVPEHGKVVVDIGYGGTFYAFLNAEQLGLDVCSSKTSDLVKAASAVTEAVKKQFKLHHPESEDLAFLYGTILTDGKDAFSEEPTTNICVFADEQVDRSPTGSGVTARIALQHHKGLIQLNQTRTFRSSTTGSLFTGKAETKFGDYNAVIVEVSGEAFYMGTTTFTLEEEDPLKYGFFFK
;
A
#
# COMPACT_ATOMS: atom_id res chain seq x y z
N MET A 1 -19.49 52.85 -29.54
CA MET A 1 -18.71 53.61 -28.53
C MET A 1 -19.05 52.99 -27.18
N ALA A 2 -18.25 52.02 -26.69
CA ALA A 2 -17.08 52.19 -25.80
C ALA A 2 -17.50 52.72 -24.41
N ALA A 3 -17.08 52.23 -23.24
CA ALA A 3 -16.17 51.19 -22.73
C ALA A 3 -16.52 50.99 -21.21
N ALA A 4 -16.45 49.79 -20.60
CA ALA A 4 -15.39 49.26 -19.71
C ALA A 4 -15.09 49.98 -18.36
N GLY A 5 -14.91 49.18 -17.29
CA GLY A 5 -14.25 49.50 -16.00
C GLY A 5 -15.15 49.21 -14.77
N GLY A 6 -14.85 48.37 -13.76
CA GLY A 6 -13.58 47.84 -13.25
C GLY A 6 -13.11 48.65 -12.03
N GLY A 7 -13.22 48.10 -10.82
CA GLY A 7 -12.67 48.67 -9.56
C GLY A 7 -13.15 47.86 -8.34
N ASP A 8 -12.36 46.90 -7.86
CA ASP A 8 -11.39 47.04 -6.75
C ASP A 8 -12.02 47.57 -5.45
N VAL A 9 -12.40 46.63 -4.57
CA VAL A 9 -12.67 46.94 -3.17
C VAL A 9 -11.35 46.78 -2.42
N CYS A 10 -10.75 47.91 -2.10
CA CYS A 10 -9.59 48.06 -1.25
C CYS A 10 -9.87 47.49 0.15
N ASP A 11 -9.09 46.49 0.55
CA ASP A 11 -8.91 46.10 1.94
C ASP A 11 -7.89 47.07 2.57
N SER A 12 -8.38 47.96 3.44
CA SER A 12 -7.55 48.87 4.23
C SER A 12 -7.89 48.69 5.71
N GLY A 13 -7.05 47.90 6.40
CA GLY A 13 -7.18 47.62 7.83
C GLY A 13 -5.88 47.15 8.48
N GLY A 14 -4.94 48.09 8.67
CA GLY A 14 -4.03 48.20 9.81
C GLY A 14 -3.36 46.95 10.42
N ASP A 15 -2.11 46.74 10.02
CA ASP A 15 -0.93 46.28 10.78
C ASP A 15 -1.13 45.79 12.23
N SER A 16 -0.99 44.46 12.42
CA SER A 16 -0.19 43.92 13.51
C SER A 16 0.61 42.73 12.98
N GLY A 17 1.88 43.00 12.66
CA GLY A 17 2.86 42.08 12.09
C GLY A 17 3.07 40.78 12.86
N VAL A 18 2.30 39.75 12.50
CA VAL A 18 2.76 38.37 12.53
C VAL A 18 2.57 37.81 11.12
N ALA A 19 3.54 38.09 10.25
CA ALA A 19 3.71 37.32 9.03
C ALA A 19 3.72 35.84 9.45
N ARG A 20 2.76 35.05 8.97
CA ARG A 20 2.80 33.59 9.11
C ARG A 20 4.10 33.14 8.47
N ALA A 21 5.14 32.95 9.29
CA ALA A 21 6.43 32.49 8.84
C ALA A 21 6.23 31.09 8.25
N GLY A 22 6.09 31.03 6.91
CA GLY A 22 6.25 29.77 6.20
C GLY A 22 7.58 29.16 6.65
N ARG A 23 7.59 27.87 6.99
CA ARG A 23 8.82 27.20 7.43
C ARG A 23 9.90 27.45 6.37
N ARG A 24 10.93 28.19 6.76
CA ARG A 24 12.06 28.52 5.88
C ARG A 24 12.76 27.21 5.51
N LEU A 25 12.83 26.91 4.21
CA LEU A 25 13.60 25.79 3.70
C LEU A 25 15.10 26.08 3.82
N PRO A 26 15.98 25.07 3.89
CA PRO A 26 17.40 25.29 3.70
C PRO A 26 17.65 26.00 2.35
N PRO A 27 18.76 26.75 2.20
CA PRO A 27 19.14 27.31 0.91
C PRO A 27 19.15 26.21 -0.16
N HIS A 28 18.53 26.47 -1.31
CA HIS A 28 18.46 25.53 -2.42
C HIS A 28 18.34 26.30 -3.73
N SER A 29 18.76 25.65 -4.81
CA SER A 29 18.51 26.15 -6.17
C SER A 29 17.00 26.33 -6.39
N PRO A 30 16.54 27.43 -7.01
CA PRO A 30 15.14 27.58 -7.39
C PRO A 30 14.64 26.48 -8.33
N SER A 31 15.53 25.81 -9.07
CA SER A 31 15.25 24.63 -9.88
C SER A 31 15.41 23.30 -9.13
N GLY A 32 15.88 23.34 -7.88
CA GLY A 32 16.08 22.18 -7.03
C GLY A 32 14.76 21.52 -6.63
N LEU A 33 14.74 20.19 -6.65
CA LEU A 33 13.53 19.44 -6.32
C LEU A 33 13.23 19.52 -4.82
N VAL A 34 12.02 19.99 -4.48
CA VAL A 34 11.50 20.02 -3.11
C VAL A 34 10.29 19.10 -3.02
N LEU A 35 10.39 18.08 -2.17
CA LEU A 35 9.36 17.05 -2.02
C LEU A 35 8.71 17.15 -0.65
N ARG A 36 7.38 17.35 -0.62
CA ARG A 36 6.60 17.39 0.62
C ARG A 36 5.89 16.06 0.83
N THR A 37 5.95 15.57 2.05
CA THR A 37 5.37 14.29 2.41
C THR A 37 4.62 14.35 3.73
N VAL A 38 3.65 13.45 3.85
CA VAL A 38 2.96 13.13 5.10
C VAL A 38 3.35 11.72 5.47
N GLU A 39 3.92 11.56 6.66
CA GLU A 39 4.42 10.28 7.15
C GLU A 39 3.34 9.64 8.01
N MET A 40 2.98 8.41 7.69
CA MET A 40 2.04 7.59 8.44
C MET A 40 2.63 6.19 8.67
N HIS A 41 2.04 5.42 9.57
CA HIS A 41 2.28 3.98 9.63
C HIS A 41 0.97 3.24 9.89
N THR A 42 0.94 1.96 9.52
CA THR A 42 -0.18 1.07 9.81
C THR A 42 0.38 -0.25 10.31
N GLY A 43 0.09 -0.63 11.56
CA GLY A 43 0.71 -1.81 12.18
C GLY A 43 2.25 -1.75 12.30
N GLY A 44 2.83 -0.54 12.18
CA GLY A 44 4.29 -0.32 12.18
C GLY A 44 4.93 -0.30 10.78
N GLU A 45 4.21 -0.67 9.73
CA GLU A 45 4.69 -0.52 8.35
C GLU A 45 4.53 0.94 7.91
N PRO A 46 5.61 1.61 7.49
CA PRO A 46 5.56 3.03 7.14
C PRO A 46 4.76 3.26 5.86
N LEU A 47 4.19 4.45 5.74
CA LEU A 47 3.65 5.01 4.52
C LEU A 47 4.05 6.48 4.43
N ARG A 48 4.95 6.77 3.49
CA ARG A 48 5.27 8.12 3.04
C ARG A 48 4.31 8.53 1.94
N VAL A 49 3.30 9.33 2.29
CA VAL A 49 2.34 9.89 1.34
C VAL A 49 2.97 11.11 0.68
N ILE A 50 3.00 11.14 -0.65
CA ILE A 50 3.40 12.27 -1.48
C ILE A 50 2.10 12.89 -2.00
N PRO A 51 1.59 13.98 -1.38
CA PRO A 51 0.26 14.51 -1.68
C PRO A 51 0.09 15.03 -3.10
N ARG A 52 1.20 15.38 -3.74
CA ARG A 52 1.28 15.92 -5.09
C ARG A 52 2.64 15.63 -5.69
N LEU A 53 2.65 15.08 -6.90
CA LEU A 53 3.83 14.95 -7.75
C LEU A 53 3.46 15.46 -9.15
N GLU A 54 4.08 16.55 -9.59
CA GLU A 54 3.67 17.28 -10.80
C GLU A 54 3.63 16.39 -12.04
N ALA A 55 4.71 15.63 -12.28
CA ALA A 55 4.77 14.70 -13.40
C ALA A 55 3.64 13.64 -13.38
N ALA A 56 3.20 13.20 -12.20
CA ALA A 56 2.09 12.25 -12.09
C ALA A 56 0.72 12.92 -12.31
N GLU A 57 0.58 14.19 -11.94
CA GLU A 57 -0.63 14.98 -12.24
C GLU A 57 -0.73 15.29 -13.74
N GLU A 58 0.37 15.71 -14.38
CA GLU A 58 0.43 16.02 -15.81
C GLU A 58 0.13 14.79 -16.67
N ALA A 59 0.81 13.68 -16.40
CA ALA A 59 0.55 12.42 -17.08
C ALA A 59 -0.87 11.89 -16.80
N GLY A 60 -1.35 12.06 -15.56
CA GLY A 60 -2.71 11.72 -15.16
C GLY A 60 -3.77 12.51 -15.94
N ALA A 61 -3.57 13.82 -16.12
CA ALA A 61 -4.46 14.71 -16.87
C ALA A 61 -4.63 14.30 -18.34
N GLY A 62 -3.69 13.55 -18.90
CA GLY A 62 -3.78 12.94 -20.23
C GLY A 62 -4.82 11.81 -20.36
N GLY A 63 -5.54 11.46 -19.28
CA GLY A 63 -6.61 10.44 -19.30
C GLY A 63 -6.09 9.00 -19.30
N MET A 64 -4.83 8.79 -18.91
CA MET A 64 -4.23 7.46 -18.85
C MET A 64 -4.91 6.57 -17.81
N SER A 65 -4.96 5.26 -18.10
CA SER A 65 -5.30 4.29 -17.06
C SER A 65 -4.23 4.33 -15.95
N LEU A 66 -4.61 4.03 -14.71
CA LEU A 66 -3.67 4.10 -13.58
C LEU A 66 -2.49 3.11 -13.74
N LEU A 67 -2.68 1.99 -14.45
CA LEU A 67 -1.60 1.07 -14.81
C LEU A 67 -0.63 1.68 -15.84
N SER A 68 -1.14 2.43 -16.82
CA SER A 68 -0.31 3.13 -17.80
C SER A 68 0.45 4.28 -17.14
N LEU A 69 -0.23 5.05 -16.28
CA LEU A 69 0.40 6.10 -15.48
C LEU A 69 1.50 5.53 -14.57
N ARG A 70 1.27 4.37 -13.92
CA ARG A 70 2.30 3.67 -13.15
C ARG A 70 3.54 3.39 -14.01
N ARG A 71 3.36 2.88 -15.23
CA ARG A 71 4.46 2.58 -16.16
C ARG A 71 5.22 3.83 -16.57
N GLU A 72 4.51 4.91 -16.90
CA GLU A 72 5.12 6.18 -17.31
C GLU A 72 5.91 6.83 -16.15
N VAL A 73 5.30 6.93 -14.97
CA VAL A 73 5.96 7.48 -13.79
C VAL A 73 7.17 6.63 -13.40
N ALA A 74 7.07 5.30 -13.49
CA ALA A 74 8.21 4.42 -13.26
C ALA A 74 9.34 4.63 -14.29
N ALA A 75 9.00 4.84 -15.57
CA ALA A 75 9.99 5.04 -16.62
C ALA A 75 10.68 6.42 -16.55
N THR A 76 9.95 7.45 -16.12
CA THR A 76 10.40 8.86 -16.21
C THR A 76 10.79 9.46 -14.86
N GLN A 77 10.24 8.98 -13.74
CA GLN A 77 10.35 9.58 -12.41
C GLN A 77 10.94 8.64 -11.35
N ASP A 78 11.59 7.53 -11.72
CA ASP A 78 12.19 6.59 -10.74
C ASP A 78 13.21 7.26 -9.81
N HIS A 79 13.85 8.33 -10.26
CA HIS A 79 14.76 9.12 -9.42
C HIS A 79 14.07 9.74 -8.20
N VAL A 80 12.78 10.12 -8.29
CA VAL A 80 11.97 10.61 -7.16
C VAL A 80 11.70 9.47 -6.18
N ARG A 81 11.35 8.29 -6.71
CA ARG A 81 11.15 7.10 -5.89
C ARG A 81 12.42 6.77 -5.11
N ARG A 82 13.58 6.67 -5.77
CA ARG A 82 14.86 6.39 -5.12
C ARG A 82 15.18 7.45 -4.07
N ALA A 83 15.07 8.73 -4.41
CA ALA A 83 15.30 9.82 -3.46
C ALA A 83 14.46 9.71 -2.17
N LEU A 84 13.21 9.25 -2.26
CA LEU A 84 12.31 9.18 -1.11
C LEU A 84 12.31 7.83 -0.38
N MET A 85 12.58 6.72 -1.06
CA MET A 85 12.52 5.38 -0.47
C MET A 85 13.89 4.91 0.05
N HIS A 86 14.98 5.33 -0.59
CA HIS A 86 16.33 4.91 -0.24
C HIS A 86 16.96 5.82 0.82
N GLU A 87 18.01 5.32 1.47
CA GLU A 87 18.85 6.16 2.34
C GLU A 87 19.48 7.29 1.52
N PRO A 88 19.68 8.49 2.08
CA PRO A 88 19.57 8.84 3.51
C PRO A 88 18.18 9.31 3.96
N ARG A 89 17.20 9.43 3.04
CA ARG A 89 15.87 10.00 3.34
C ARG A 89 14.84 8.94 3.74
N GLY A 90 14.99 7.73 3.21
CA GLY A 90 14.25 6.53 3.56
C GLY A 90 15.16 5.48 4.19
N HIS A 91 14.80 4.21 4.00
CA HIS A 91 15.55 3.04 4.47
C HIS A 91 15.02 1.79 3.74
N ALA A 92 15.67 0.64 3.92
CA ALA A 92 15.31 -0.61 3.25
C ALA A 92 13.84 -1.08 3.45
N GLY A 93 13.18 -0.57 4.48
CA GLY A 93 11.78 -0.86 4.81
C GLY A 93 10.79 0.27 4.49
N MET A 94 11.19 1.29 3.73
CA MET A 94 10.32 2.43 3.43
C MET A 94 9.32 2.08 2.33
N TYR A 95 8.07 2.48 2.56
CA TYR A 95 6.97 2.37 1.61
C TYR A 95 6.33 3.75 1.41
N GLY A 96 5.80 4.01 0.22
CA GLY A 96 5.19 5.29 -0.10
C GLY A 96 3.99 5.18 -1.04
N ALA A 97 3.27 6.29 -1.15
CA ALA A 97 2.17 6.46 -2.10
C ALA A 97 2.20 7.85 -2.72
N VAL A 98 2.21 7.93 -4.05
CA VAL A 98 1.94 9.18 -4.78
C VAL A 98 0.44 9.32 -4.95
N VAL A 99 -0.11 10.40 -4.43
CA VAL A 99 -1.51 10.79 -4.65
C VAL A 99 -1.62 11.38 -6.06
N VAL A 100 -2.56 10.84 -6.84
CA VAL A 100 -2.83 11.29 -8.21
C VAL A 100 -4.13 12.08 -8.22
N ARG A 101 -4.04 13.38 -8.54
CA ARG A 101 -5.17 14.30 -8.68
C ARG A 101 -5.35 14.64 -10.16
N GLY A 102 -6.50 14.29 -10.75
CA GLY A 102 -6.81 14.58 -12.15
C GLY A 102 -6.64 13.39 -13.11
N GLY A 103 -7.63 13.22 -13.99
CA GLY A 103 -7.70 12.26 -15.11
C GLY A 103 -7.84 10.76 -14.76
N ALA A 104 -7.31 10.31 -13.63
CA ALA A 104 -7.59 8.98 -13.06
C ALA A 104 -8.84 8.96 -12.15
N ALA A 105 -9.35 10.14 -11.78
CA ALA A 105 -10.61 10.32 -11.07
C ALA A 105 -11.77 10.15 -12.06
N ALA A 106 -12.06 8.89 -12.42
CA ALA A 106 -13.38 8.54 -12.94
C ALA A 106 -14.46 9.08 -11.99
N ALA A 107 -15.63 9.44 -12.51
CA ALA A 107 -16.74 9.90 -11.68
C ALA A 107 -16.95 8.97 -10.48
N GLY A 108 -17.00 9.53 -9.27
CA GLY A 108 -17.16 8.77 -8.02
C GLY A 108 -15.87 8.20 -7.40
N VAL A 109 -14.68 8.66 -7.80
CA VAL A 109 -13.41 8.36 -7.11
C VAL A 109 -12.98 9.56 -6.26
N ASP A 110 -12.68 9.34 -4.98
CA ASP A 110 -12.20 10.39 -4.07
C ASP A 110 -10.67 10.56 -4.15
N LEU A 111 -9.94 9.46 -4.38
CA LEU A 111 -8.48 9.45 -4.44
C LEU A 111 -7.96 8.38 -5.41
N ALA A 112 -6.91 8.67 -6.17
CA ALA A 112 -6.10 7.64 -6.84
C ALA A 112 -4.68 7.64 -6.26
N ALA A 113 -4.04 6.46 -6.21
CA ALA A 113 -2.70 6.33 -5.66
C ALA A 113 -1.82 5.40 -6.49
N LEU A 114 -0.56 5.79 -6.66
CA LEU A 114 0.52 4.90 -7.11
C LEU A 114 1.34 4.50 -5.89
N PHE A 115 1.52 3.20 -5.69
CA PHE A 115 2.31 2.67 -4.58
C PHE A 115 3.77 2.47 -4.98
N LEU A 116 4.69 2.77 -4.06
CA LEU A 116 6.13 2.70 -4.29
C LEU A 116 6.85 2.11 -3.08
N HIS A 117 7.91 1.36 -3.36
CA HIS A 117 8.82 0.80 -2.37
C HIS A 117 10.27 0.86 -2.89
N GLY A 118 11.22 0.39 -2.07
CA GLY A 118 12.66 0.42 -2.39
C GLY A 118 13.07 -0.25 -3.72
N ALA A 119 12.28 -1.19 -4.26
CA ALA A 119 12.60 -1.89 -5.51
C ALA A 119 11.78 -1.42 -6.73
N GLY A 120 10.74 -0.60 -6.56
CA GLY A 120 9.91 -0.17 -7.67
C GLY A 120 8.51 0.26 -7.26
N TYR A 121 7.54 0.07 -8.17
CA TYR A 121 6.15 0.44 -8.01
C TYR A 121 5.27 -0.80 -7.84
N SER A 122 4.32 -0.76 -6.90
CA SER A 122 3.40 -1.87 -6.59
C SER A 122 2.03 -1.67 -7.24
N ALA A 123 1.25 -2.75 -7.33
CA ALA A 123 -0.12 -2.74 -7.82
C ALA A 123 -1.17 -2.48 -6.72
N MET A 124 -0.90 -2.89 -5.49
CA MET A 124 -1.80 -2.77 -4.34
C MET A 124 -0.98 -2.74 -3.05
N CYS A 125 -1.52 -2.09 -2.02
CA CYS A 125 -0.94 -2.11 -0.69
C CYS A 125 -2.02 -1.87 0.39
N GLY A 126 -2.41 -2.93 1.11
CA GLY A 126 -3.53 -2.86 2.04
C GLY A 126 -3.28 -1.95 3.27
N HIS A 127 -2.07 -1.97 3.84
CA HIS A 127 -1.72 -1.08 4.95
C HIS A 127 -1.75 0.40 4.51
N ALA A 128 -1.38 0.66 3.26
CA ALA A 128 -1.41 1.98 2.67
C ALA A 128 -2.85 2.45 2.41
N VAL A 129 -3.75 1.57 1.95
CA VAL A 129 -5.18 1.89 1.79
C VAL A 129 -5.80 2.37 3.10
N LEU A 130 -5.52 1.69 4.21
CA LEU A 130 -6.01 2.08 5.54
C LEU A 130 -5.54 3.50 5.94
N ALA A 131 -4.26 3.79 5.74
CA ALA A 131 -3.70 5.11 6.01
C ALA A 131 -4.20 6.19 5.04
N LEU A 132 -4.30 5.87 3.75
CA LEU A 132 -4.80 6.78 2.71
C LEU A 132 -6.27 7.14 2.91
N GLY A 133 -7.09 6.24 3.46
CA GLY A 133 -8.46 6.56 3.85
C GLY A 133 -8.51 7.70 4.87
N ARG A 134 -7.72 7.61 5.94
CA ARG A 134 -7.59 8.69 6.94
C ARG A 134 -7.06 9.97 6.32
N PHE A 135 -5.96 9.86 5.55
CA PHE A 135 -5.34 10.97 4.85
C PHE A 135 -6.33 11.72 3.96
N ALA A 136 -7.14 11.00 3.18
CA ALA A 136 -8.13 11.61 2.29
C ALA A 136 -9.18 12.43 3.05
N LEU A 137 -9.65 11.96 4.20
CA LEU A 137 -10.59 12.72 5.03
C LEU A 137 -9.93 13.93 5.69
N ASP A 138 -8.82 13.72 6.39
CA ASP A 138 -8.19 14.76 7.20
C ASP A 138 -7.61 15.91 6.36
N TYR A 139 -7.22 15.62 5.11
CA TYR A 139 -6.73 16.62 4.16
C TYR A 139 -7.82 17.14 3.20
N GLY A 140 -9.10 16.82 3.46
CA GLY A 140 -10.24 17.38 2.73
C GLY A 140 -10.32 16.96 1.26
N LEU A 141 -9.87 15.74 0.94
CA LEU A 141 -9.95 15.18 -0.43
C LEU A 141 -11.31 14.55 -0.72
N VAL A 142 -12.10 14.29 0.33
CA VAL A 142 -13.48 13.81 0.23
C VAL A 142 -14.43 15.01 0.32
N ALA A 143 -15.27 15.19 -0.70
CA ALA A 143 -16.09 16.39 -0.84
C ALA A 143 -17.15 16.57 0.27
N ALA A 144 -17.71 15.47 0.77
CA ALA A 144 -18.79 15.50 1.76
C ALA A 144 -18.68 14.32 2.74
N PRO A 145 -17.80 14.40 3.76
CA PRO A 145 -17.67 13.35 4.76
C PRO A 145 -18.90 13.30 5.67
N SER A 146 -19.25 12.08 6.12
CA SER A 146 -20.40 11.78 6.97
C SER A 146 -20.01 11.03 8.23
N SER A 147 -20.71 11.30 9.33
CA SER A 147 -20.56 10.59 10.62
C SER A 147 -21.62 9.46 10.72
N PRO A 148 -21.35 8.33 11.39
CA PRO A 148 -20.15 7.99 12.17
C PRO A 148 -18.98 7.48 11.33
N GLU A 149 -19.18 7.23 10.04
CA GLU A 149 -18.19 6.63 9.16
C GLU A 149 -18.37 7.18 7.74
N THR A 150 -17.26 7.44 7.06
CA THR A 150 -17.23 7.92 5.68
C THR A 150 -16.59 6.88 4.78
N ALA A 151 -17.24 6.59 3.65
CA ALA A 151 -16.65 5.83 2.57
C ALA A 151 -15.72 6.72 1.74
N VAL A 152 -14.47 6.30 1.61
CA VAL A 152 -13.44 6.88 0.75
C VAL A 152 -13.19 5.92 -0.40
N ARG A 153 -13.49 6.34 -1.63
CA ARG A 153 -13.34 5.53 -2.84
C ARG A 153 -11.97 5.77 -3.45
N LEU A 154 -11.11 4.77 -3.33
CA LEU A 154 -9.75 4.79 -3.84
C LEU A 154 -9.67 4.06 -5.18
N ARG A 155 -8.85 4.57 -6.09
CA ARG A 155 -8.39 3.82 -7.26
C ARG A 155 -6.93 3.43 -7.11
N CYS A 156 -6.69 2.13 -7.14
CA CYS A 156 -5.36 1.52 -7.10
C CYS A 156 -5.05 0.88 -8.47
N PRO A 157 -3.77 0.62 -8.80
CA PRO A 157 -3.44 -0.05 -10.05
C PRO A 157 -4.10 -1.44 -10.20
N CYS A 158 -4.38 -2.13 -9.10
CA CYS A 158 -5.14 -3.39 -9.10
C CYS A 158 -6.66 -3.23 -9.29
N GLY A 159 -7.21 -2.02 -9.25
CA GLY A 159 -8.64 -1.76 -9.34
C GLY A 159 -9.20 -0.82 -8.26
N PRO A 160 -10.53 -0.62 -8.22
CA PRO A 160 -11.19 0.20 -7.22
C PRO A 160 -11.22 -0.50 -5.85
N VAL A 161 -11.02 0.29 -4.80
CA VAL A 161 -11.03 -0.14 -3.40
C VAL A 161 -11.80 0.91 -2.60
N THR A 162 -12.65 0.49 -1.66
CA THR A 162 -13.37 1.44 -0.80
C THR A 162 -12.89 1.29 0.64
N ALA A 163 -12.30 2.34 1.19
CA ALA A 163 -12.01 2.42 2.62
C ALA A 163 -13.22 3.03 3.35
N PHE A 164 -13.50 2.55 4.55
CA PHE A 164 -14.51 3.08 5.45
C PHE A 164 -13.79 3.54 6.71
N VAL A 165 -13.90 4.84 6.97
CA VAL A 165 -13.08 5.52 7.96
C VAL A 165 -14.01 6.16 8.99
N PRO A 166 -13.85 5.84 10.29
CA PRO A 166 -14.60 6.52 11.34
C PRO A 166 -14.39 8.03 11.28
N TRP A 167 -15.48 8.80 11.43
CA TRP A 167 -15.47 10.24 11.32
C TRP A 167 -16.37 10.88 12.38
N ASP A 168 -15.77 11.72 13.23
CA ASP A 168 -16.47 12.40 14.34
C ASP A 168 -17.04 13.78 13.95
N GLY A 169 -17.00 14.14 12.67
CA GLY A 169 -17.36 15.48 12.18
C GLY A 169 -16.16 16.43 12.04
N ARG A 170 -15.01 16.07 12.62
CA ARG A 170 -13.81 16.93 12.63
C ARG A 170 -12.53 16.21 12.23
N ARG A 171 -12.35 14.94 12.60
CA ARG A 171 -11.14 14.15 12.31
C ARG A 171 -11.45 12.68 12.07
N SER A 172 -10.55 12.03 11.32
CA SER A 172 -10.59 10.59 11.09
C SER A 172 -10.20 9.81 12.35
N GLY A 173 -10.85 8.67 12.57
CA GLY A 173 -10.58 7.74 13.65
C GLY A 173 -10.00 6.40 13.19
N ASN A 174 -9.89 5.48 14.15
CA ASN A 174 -9.54 4.08 13.97
C ASN A 174 -10.61 3.20 14.65
N PRO A 175 -10.70 1.90 14.31
CA PRO A 175 -10.01 1.26 13.20
C PRO A 175 -10.58 1.71 11.85
N VAL A 176 -9.75 1.65 10.81
CA VAL A 176 -10.19 1.83 9.42
C VAL A 176 -10.40 0.45 8.83
N ARG A 177 -11.38 0.30 7.94
CA ARG A 177 -11.59 -0.92 7.17
C ARG A 177 -11.62 -0.64 5.68
N PHE A 178 -11.33 -1.62 4.83
CA PHE A 178 -11.54 -1.49 3.39
C PHE A 178 -12.14 -2.76 2.80
N HIS A 179 -12.91 -2.60 1.73
CA HIS A 179 -13.34 -3.69 0.85
C HIS A 179 -12.35 -3.84 -0.30
N SER A 180 -11.79 -5.04 -0.45
CA SER A 180 -10.79 -5.36 -1.45
C SER A 180 -11.35 -5.36 -2.87
N VAL A 181 -10.45 -5.42 -3.85
CA VAL A 181 -10.77 -5.98 -5.18
C VAL A 181 -11.14 -7.47 -5.06
N PRO A 182 -11.75 -8.10 -6.09
CA PRO A 182 -12.02 -9.53 -6.06
C PRO A 182 -10.76 -10.35 -5.75
N ALA A 183 -10.83 -11.15 -4.69
CA ALA A 183 -9.74 -11.96 -4.19
C ALA A 183 -10.05 -13.45 -4.42
N PHE A 184 -9.05 -14.23 -4.80
CA PHE A 184 -9.26 -15.63 -5.19
C PHE A 184 -8.04 -16.51 -4.90
N ALA A 185 -8.29 -17.82 -4.79
CA ALA A 185 -7.25 -18.85 -4.80
C ALA A 185 -6.80 -19.08 -6.26
N ALA A 186 -5.53 -18.83 -6.55
CA ALA A 186 -4.97 -19.05 -7.88
C ALA A 186 -4.48 -20.49 -8.07
N ALA A 187 -3.89 -21.07 -7.02
CA ALA A 187 -3.53 -22.48 -6.94
C ALA A 187 -3.51 -22.89 -5.46
N THR A 188 -3.84 -24.15 -5.17
CA THR A 188 -3.68 -24.72 -3.84
C THR A 188 -2.86 -25.99 -3.90
N ASP A 189 -2.20 -26.30 -2.78
CA ASP A 189 -1.49 -27.56 -2.56
C ASP A 189 -0.41 -27.84 -3.63
N LEU A 190 0.24 -26.77 -4.09
CA LEU A 190 1.24 -26.80 -5.15
C LEU A 190 2.59 -27.24 -4.58
N ALA A 191 3.10 -28.38 -5.05
CA ALA A 191 4.42 -28.85 -4.68
C ALA A 191 5.51 -28.09 -5.46
N ILE A 192 6.44 -27.44 -4.74
CA ILE A 192 7.53 -26.63 -5.30
C ILE A 192 8.86 -27.16 -4.77
N ASP A 193 9.82 -27.40 -5.65
CA ASP A 193 11.18 -27.75 -5.26
C ASP A 193 11.98 -26.47 -4.94
N VAL A 194 12.28 -26.26 -3.66
CA VAL A 194 12.99 -25.08 -3.16
C VAL A 194 14.46 -25.45 -2.87
N PRO A 195 15.43 -24.80 -3.51
CA PRO A 195 16.85 -25.03 -3.20
C PRO A 195 17.13 -24.90 -1.70
N GLU A 196 17.98 -25.78 -1.16
CA GLU A 196 18.34 -25.88 0.27
C GLU A 196 17.21 -26.34 1.22
N HIS A 197 15.94 -26.29 0.80
CA HIS A 197 14.78 -26.66 1.63
C HIS A 197 14.04 -27.92 1.16
N GLY A 198 14.31 -28.39 -0.06
CA GLY A 198 13.65 -29.56 -0.65
C GLY A 198 12.24 -29.23 -1.16
N LYS A 199 11.39 -30.24 -1.25
CA LYS A 199 10.02 -30.08 -1.74
C LYS A 199 9.11 -29.55 -0.62
N VAL A 200 8.46 -28.42 -0.87
CA VAL A 200 7.46 -27.82 0.02
C VAL A 200 6.12 -27.68 -0.70
N VAL A 201 5.04 -27.57 0.06
CA VAL A 201 3.70 -27.32 -0.44
C VAL A 201 3.32 -25.87 -0.19
N VAL A 202 2.96 -25.16 -1.25
CA VAL A 202 2.53 -23.76 -1.20
C VAL A 202 1.11 -23.61 -1.73
N ASP A 203 0.41 -22.61 -1.21
CA ASP A 203 -0.79 -22.07 -1.83
C ASP A 203 -0.45 -20.74 -2.52
N ILE A 204 -1.16 -20.39 -3.58
CA ILE A 204 -1.03 -19.10 -4.27
C ILE A 204 -2.38 -18.39 -4.23
N GLY A 205 -2.42 -17.24 -3.58
CA GLY A 205 -3.62 -16.41 -3.44
C GLY A 205 -3.44 -15.04 -4.09
N TYR A 206 -4.54 -14.49 -4.60
CA TYR A 206 -4.61 -13.13 -5.11
C TYR A 206 -5.48 -12.26 -4.20
N GLY A 207 -4.95 -11.10 -3.82
CA GLY A 207 -5.64 -10.10 -2.99
C GLY A 207 -5.33 -8.66 -3.41
N GLY A 208 -5.24 -8.42 -4.73
CA GLY A 208 -4.70 -7.20 -5.35
C GLY A 208 -3.27 -7.36 -5.87
N THR A 209 -2.53 -8.30 -5.29
CA THR A 209 -1.25 -8.85 -5.76
C THR A 209 -1.22 -10.36 -5.46
N PHE A 210 -0.34 -11.12 -6.12
CA PHE A 210 -0.16 -12.54 -5.85
C PHE A 210 0.86 -12.79 -4.73
N TYR A 211 0.53 -13.73 -3.84
CA TYR A 211 1.44 -14.21 -2.80
C TYR A 211 1.49 -15.73 -2.80
N ALA A 212 2.68 -16.26 -2.52
CA ALA A 212 2.84 -17.65 -2.12
C ALA A 212 2.69 -17.76 -0.59
N PHE A 213 1.94 -18.74 -0.11
CA PHE A 213 1.70 -18.99 1.30
C PHE A 213 2.21 -20.37 1.66
N LEU A 214 2.88 -20.47 2.80
CA LEU A 214 3.24 -21.75 3.41
C LEU A 214 3.44 -21.63 4.92
N ASN A 215 3.19 -22.72 5.64
CA ASN A 215 3.63 -22.89 7.03
C ASN A 215 5.17 -22.87 7.08
N ALA A 216 5.74 -22.02 7.94
CA ALA A 216 7.19 -21.91 8.14
C ALA A 216 7.84 -23.22 8.62
N GLU A 217 7.08 -24.10 9.30
CA GLU A 217 7.61 -25.39 9.77
C GLU A 217 8.09 -26.30 8.62
N GLN A 218 7.52 -26.15 7.42
CA GLN A 218 7.98 -26.87 6.22
C GLN A 218 9.43 -26.51 5.85
N LEU A 219 9.92 -25.36 6.31
CA LEU A 219 11.26 -24.86 6.10
C LEU A 219 12.16 -25.07 7.34
N GLY A 220 11.64 -25.73 8.39
CA GLY A 220 12.31 -25.87 9.68
C GLY A 220 12.35 -24.57 10.49
N LEU A 221 11.42 -23.64 10.23
CA LEU A 221 11.37 -22.32 10.86
C LEU A 221 10.06 -22.12 11.62
N ASP A 222 10.06 -21.14 12.51
CA ASP A 222 8.89 -20.68 13.27
C ASP A 222 8.79 -19.16 13.16
N VAL A 223 7.65 -18.65 12.69
CA VAL A 223 7.45 -17.22 12.42
C VAL A 223 7.54 -16.33 13.66
N CYS A 224 7.33 -16.88 14.86
CA CYS A 224 7.32 -16.14 16.12
C CYS A 224 8.70 -16.08 16.80
N SER A 225 9.58 -17.06 16.54
CA SER A 225 10.82 -17.26 17.31
C SER A 225 12.09 -17.33 16.46
N SER A 226 11.99 -17.63 15.16
CA SER A 226 13.14 -17.64 14.27
C SER A 226 13.68 -16.24 14.01
N LYS A 227 14.97 -16.14 13.68
CA LYS A 227 15.56 -14.85 13.31
C LYS A 227 14.91 -14.35 12.03
N THR A 228 14.61 -13.05 11.97
CA THR A 228 14.02 -12.42 10.78
C THR A 228 14.87 -12.64 9.53
N SER A 229 16.20 -12.64 9.65
CA SER A 229 17.10 -12.94 8.52
C SER A 229 16.88 -14.32 7.91
N ASP A 230 16.62 -15.32 8.75
CA ASP A 230 16.44 -16.71 8.31
C ASP A 230 15.08 -16.88 7.63
N LEU A 231 14.05 -16.23 8.17
CA LEU A 231 12.72 -16.13 7.56
C LEU A 231 12.78 -15.43 6.20
N VAL A 232 13.52 -14.32 6.10
CA VAL A 232 13.72 -13.57 4.85
C VAL A 232 14.44 -14.40 3.80
N LYS A 233 15.54 -15.07 4.17
CA LYS A 233 16.29 -15.93 3.25
C LYS A 233 15.40 -17.05 2.70
N ALA A 234 14.65 -17.73 3.58
CA ALA A 234 13.82 -18.85 3.19
C ALA A 234 12.61 -18.43 2.34
N ALA A 235 11.91 -17.35 2.72
CA ALA A 235 10.79 -16.79 1.94
C ALA A 235 11.24 -16.31 0.55
N SER A 236 12.45 -15.77 0.44
CA SER A 236 13.02 -15.34 -0.84
C SER A 236 13.38 -16.54 -1.73
N ALA A 237 13.94 -17.60 -1.15
CA ALA A 237 14.19 -18.86 -1.86
C ALA A 237 12.88 -19.47 -2.40
N VAL A 238 11.80 -19.45 -1.60
CA VAL A 238 10.46 -19.89 -2.04
C VAL A 238 9.94 -19.01 -3.18
N THR A 239 10.04 -17.69 -3.05
CA THR A 239 9.59 -16.73 -4.08
C THR A 239 10.27 -17.01 -5.43
N GLU A 240 11.60 -17.19 -5.42
CA GLU A 240 12.36 -17.48 -6.65
C GLU A 240 12.07 -18.87 -7.21
N ALA A 241 11.82 -19.87 -6.35
CA ALA A 241 11.41 -21.20 -6.78
C ALA A 241 10.04 -21.18 -7.46
N VAL A 242 9.05 -20.50 -6.88
CA VAL A 242 7.69 -20.35 -7.44
C VAL A 242 7.73 -19.64 -8.78
N LYS A 243 8.46 -18.52 -8.90
CA LYS A 243 8.60 -17.79 -10.18
C LYS A 243 9.12 -18.67 -11.33
N LYS A 244 9.97 -19.65 -11.03
CA LYS A 244 10.56 -20.57 -12.03
C LYS A 244 9.65 -21.74 -12.37
N GLN A 245 8.81 -22.17 -11.44
CA GLN A 245 8.05 -23.42 -11.54
C GLN A 245 6.55 -23.21 -11.78
N PHE A 246 6.03 -22.00 -11.54
CA PHE A 246 4.62 -21.69 -11.69
C PHE A 246 4.40 -20.39 -12.47
N LYS A 247 3.64 -20.49 -13.56
CA LYS A 247 3.25 -19.33 -14.36
C LYS A 247 1.95 -18.74 -13.81
N LEU A 248 2.03 -17.50 -13.34
CA LEU A 248 0.86 -16.77 -12.87
C LEU A 248 0.01 -16.25 -14.02
N HIS A 249 -1.29 -16.18 -13.77
CA HIS A 249 -2.28 -15.60 -14.67
C HIS A 249 -3.27 -14.78 -13.86
N HIS A 250 -3.57 -13.56 -14.31
CA HIS A 250 -4.62 -12.73 -13.75
C HIS A 250 -5.76 -12.63 -14.78
N PRO A 251 -7.03 -12.88 -14.39
CA PRO A 251 -8.14 -13.00 -15.34
C PRO A 251 -8.34 -11.79 -16.27
N GLU A 252 -8.00 -10.59 -15.80
CA GLU A 252 -8.27 -9.34 -16.53
C GLU A 252 -7.02 -8.63 -17.08
N SER A 253 -5.82 -8.94 -16.58
CA SER A 253 -4.64 -8.12 -16.90
C SER A 253 -3.33 -8.82 -16.57
N GLU A 254 -2.54 -9.14 -17.61
CA GLU A 254 -1.20 -9.73 -17.46
C GLU A 254 -0.23 -8.79 -16.71
N ASP A 255 -0.46 -7.46 -16.68
CA ASP A 255 0.34 -6.49 -15.89
C ASP A 255 0.23 -6.73 -14.37
N LEU A 256 -0.75 -7.53 -13.93
CA LEU A 256 -0.98 -7.93 -12.54
C LEU A 256 -0.52 -9.36 -12.25
N ALA A 257 -0.14 -10.13 -13.27
CA ALA A 257 0.22 -11.55 -13.17
C ALA A 257 1.67 -11.77 -12.72
N PHE A 258 2.05 -11.19 -11.56
CA PHE A 258 3.39 -11.33 -10.99
C PHE A 258 3.33 -11.65 -9.49
N LEU A 259 4.30 -12.46 -9.04
CA LEU A 259 4.43 -12.83 -7.64
C LEU A 259 5.05 -11.68 -6.87
N TYR A 260 4.31 -11.12 -5.92
CA TYR A 260 4.77 -9.98 -5.12
C TYR A 260 5.74 -10.42 -4.01
N GLY A 261 5.50 -11.59 -3.42
CA GLY A 261 6.33 -12.13 -2.36
C GLY A 261 5.78 -13.43 -1.78
N THR A 262 6.42 -13.87 -0.71
CA THR A 262 6.01 -15.05 0.07
C THR A 262 5.59 -14.63 1.46
N ILE A 263 4.47 -15.18 1.94
CA ILE A 263 3.96 -15.01 3.29
C ILE A 263 4.17 -16.32 4.04
N LEU A 264 5.08 -16.29 5.01
CA LEU A 264 5.27 -17.40 5.95
C LEU A 264 4.24 -17.28 7.07
N THR A 265 3.61 -18.41 7.41
CA THR A 265 2.55 -18.47 8.42
C THR A 265 2.93 -19.43 9.54
N ASP A 266 2.19 -19.35 10.65
CA ASP A 266 2.23 -20.31 11.75
C ASP A 266 1.44 -21.62 11.49
N GLY A 267 0.96 -21.84 10.25
CA GLY A 267 0.17 -23.00 9.87
C GLY A 267 -1.25 -23.06 10.45
N LYS A 268 -1.70 -22.06 11.22
CA LYS A 268 -3.05 -22.01 11.83
C LYS A 268 -4.10 -21.47 10.87
N ASP A 269 -4.30 -22.16 9.74
CA ASP A 269 -5.23 -21.75 8.69
C ASP A 269 -6.69 -22.10 8.97
N ALA A 270 -6.96 -23.14 9.77
CA ALA A 270 -8.30 -23.41 10.25
C ALA A 270 -8.84 -22.22 11.07
N PHE A 271 -10.15 -21.96 10.97
CA PHE A 271 -10.77 -20.92 11.77
C PHE A 271 -10.55 -21.16 13.27
N SER A 272 -10.26 -20.06 13.97
CA SER A 272 -10.16 -19.97 15.41
C SER A 272 -10.45 -18.51 15.84
N GLU A 273 -10.77 -18.31 17.10
CA GLU A 273 -10.84 -16.96 17.68
C GLU A 273 -9.44 -16.39 17.98
N GLU A 274 -8.45 -17.26 18.16
CA GLU A 274 -7.06 -16.86 18.46
C GLU A 274 -6.33 -16.34 17.22
N PRO A 275 -5.61 -15.21 17.27
CA PRO A 275 -4.91 -14.69 16.10
C PRO A 275 -3.93 -15.70 15.48
N THR A 276 -3.91 -15.78 14.15
CA THR A 276 -2.82 -16.46 13.41
C THR A 276 -1.72 -15.47 13.08
N THR A 277 -0.47 -15.90 13.18
CA THR A 277 0.72 -15.06 12.95
C THR A 277 1.28 -15.28 11.55
N ASN A 278 1.78 -14.21 10.94
CA ASN A 278 2.47 -14.27 9.65
C ASN A 278 3.53 -13.19 9.50
N ILE A 279 4.42 -13.41 8.53
CA ILE A 279 5.42 -12.46 8.05
C ILE A 279 5.40 -12.46 6.54
N CYS A 280 5.33 -11.28 5.93
CA CYS A 280 5.38 -11.09 4.49
C CYS A 280 6.77 -10.62 4.09
N VAL A 281 7.39 -11.35 3.17
CA VAL A 281 8.66 -10.98 2.55
C VAL A 281 8.41 -10.72 1.07
N PHE A 282 8.68 -9.51 0.62
CA PHE A 282 8.30 -9.03 -0.72
C PHE A 282 9.37 -8.15 -1.35
N ALA A 283 9.20 -7.87 -2.64
CA ALA A 283 10.14 -7.05 -3.41
C ALA A 283 11.58 -7.59 -3.32
N ASP A 284 12.56 -6.72 -3.05
CA ASP A 284 13.96 -7.10 -2.81
C ASP A 284 14.19 -7.33 -1.31
N GLU A 285 13.64 -8.43 -0.79
CA GLU A 285 13.81 -8.89 0.60
C GLU A 285 13.25 -7.94 1.68
N GLN A 286 12.27 -7.13 1.33
CA GLN A 286 11.60 -6.26 2.30
C GLN A 286 10.63 -7.07 3.16
N VAL A 287 10.60 -6.77 4.46
CA VAL A 287 9.68 -7.35 5.43
C VAL A 287 8.57 -6.36 5.71
N ASP A 288 7.31 -6.75 5.50
CA ASP A 288 6.17 -5.94 5.93
C ASP A 288 6.04 -6.03 7.46
N ARG A 289 5.99 -4.89 8.15
CA ARG A 289 5.87 -4.84 9.60
C ARG A 289 4.43 -5.00 10.06
N SER A 290 3.47 -4.85 9.16
CA SER A 290 2.05 -5.10 9.39
C SER A 290 1.68 -6.56 9.06
N PRO A 291 0.44 -7.00 9.34
CA PRO A 291 -0.05 -8.29 8.85
C PRO A 291 -0.25 -8.36 7.33
N THR A 292 0.10 -7.32 6.58
CA THR A 292 -0.03 -7.18 5.11
C THR A 292 -1.49 -7.25 4.64
N GLY A 293 -2.16 -6.10 4.48
CA GLY A 293 -3.61 -6.09 4.16
C GLY A 293 -4.00 -6.82 2.85
N SER A 294 -3.18 -6.77 1.80
CA SER A 294 -3.36 -7.60 0.59
C SER A 294 -3.08 -9.08 0.83
N GLY A 295 -2.14 -9.40 1.72
CA GLY A 295 -1.85 -10.74 2.20
C GLY A 295 -3.02 -11.32 3.00
N VAL A 296 -3.58 -10.56 3.94
CA VAL A 296 -4.82 -10.90 4.67
C VAL A 296 -5.96 -11.14 3.69
N THR A 297 -6.13 -10.27 2.69
CA THR A 297 -7.13 -10.42 1.63
C THR A 297 -6.96 -11.77 0.90
N ALA A 298 -5.76 -12.05 0.41
CA ALA A 298 -5.47 -13.31 -0.31
C ALA A 298 -5.61 -14.55 0.60
N ARG A 299 -5.20 -14.45 1.87
CA ARG A 299 -5.28 -15.54 2.84
C ARG A 299 -6.71 -15.88 3.22
N ILE A 300 -7.58 -14.88 3.40
CA ILE A 300 -9.02 -15.08 3.58
C ILE A 300 -9.63 -15.76 2.34
N ALA A 301 -9.26 -15.32 1.14
CA ALA A 301 -9.76 -15.95 -0.09
C ALA A 301 -9.34 -17.43 -0.21
N LEU A 302 -8.10 -17.76 0.15
CA LEU A 302 -7.61 -19.14 0.23
C LEU A 302 -8.35 -19.95 1.30
N GLN A 303 -8.49 -19.42 2.52
CA GLN A 303 -9.21 -20.08 3.61
C GLN A 303 -10.67 -20.33 3.22
N HIS A 304 -11.34 -19.36 2.58
CA HIS A 304 -12.72 -19.52 2.14
C HIS A 304 -12.82 -20.55 1.01
N HIS A 305 -11.90 -20.52 0.05
CA HIS A 305 -11.82 -21.52 -1.02
C HIS A 305 -11.66 -22.95 -0.47
N LYS A 306 -10.84 -23.13 0.57
CA LYS A 306 -10.63 -24.41 1.27
C LYS A 306 -11.74 -24.76 2.29
N GLY A 307 -12.77 -23.92 2.44
CA GLY A 307 -13.84 -24.12 3.41
C GLY A 307 -13.43 -23.96 4.88
N LEU A 308 -12.27 -23.36 5.14
CA LEU A 308 -11.70 -23.14 6.47
C LEU A 308 -12.28 -21.90 7.18
N ILE A 309 -12.91 -21.00 6.44
CA ILE A 309 -13.63 -19.83 6.97
C ILE A 309 -14.93 -19.62 6.19
N GLN A 310 -16.00 -19.27 6.88
CA GLN A 310 -17.31 -18.99 6.28
C GLN A 310 -17.44 -17.52 5.87
N LEU A 311 -18.43 -17.22 5.03
CA LEU A 311 -18.82 -15.83 4.78
C LEU A 311 -19.23 -15.15 6.09
N ASN A 312 -18.90 -13.87 6.21
CA ASN A 312 -19.15 -13.01 7.37
C ASN A 312 -18.46 -13.47 8.67
N GLN A 313 -17.54 -14.43 8.60
CA GLN A 313 -16.74 -14.86 9.75
C GLN A 313 -15.41 -14.08 9.77
N THR A 314 -15.16 -13.37 10.87
CA THR A 314 -13.96 -12.54 11.05
C THR A 314 -12.80 -13.37 11.60
N ARG A 315 -11.62 -13.27 10.98
CA ARG A 315 -10.35 -13.84 11.45
C ARG A 315 -9.35 -12.75 11.80
N THR A 316 -8.59 -12.93 12.87
CA THR A 316 -7.54 -11.99 13.30
C THR A 316 -6.17 -12.47 12.85
N PHE A 317 -5.38 -11.56 12.27
CA PHE A 317 -4.03 -11.80 11.77
C PHE A 317 -3.04 -10.92 12.53
N ARG A 318 -1.98 -11.54 13.02
CA ARG A 318 -0.92 -10.89 13.78
C ARG A 318 0.34 -10.78 12.92
N SER A 319 0.98 -9.62 12.97
CA SER A 319 2.33 -9.41 12.45
C SER A 319 3.34 -10.10 13.38
N SER A 320 4.23 -10.93 12.85
CA SER A 320 5.29 -11.53 13.66
C SER A 320 6.37 -10.52 14.07
N THR A 321 6.49 -9.39 13.38
CA THR A 321 7.55 -8.41 13.64
C THR A 321 7.16 -7.38 14.69
N THR A 322 5.89 -6.94 14.70
CA THR A 322 5.41 -5.86 15.59
C THR A 322 4.32 -6.30 16.54
N GLY A 323 3.73 -7.49 16.33
CA GLY A 323 2.57 -7.95 17.09
C GLY A 323 1.27 -7.21 16.75
N SER A 324 1.29 -6.26 15.81
CA SER A 324 0.10 -5.54 15.35
C SER A 324 -0.94 -6.49 14.76
N LEU A 325 -2.20 -6.08 14.83
CA LEU A 325 -3.35 -6.91 14.45
C LEU A 325 -4.14 -6.24 13.33
N PHE A 326 -4.49 -7.04 12.33
CA PHE A 326 -5.55 -6.75 11.36
C PHE A 326 -6.63 -7.82 11.50
N THR A 327 -7.85 -7.48 11.09
CA THR A 327 -8.90 -8.48 10.89
C THR A 327 -9.22 -8.61 9.41
N GLY A 328 -9.68 -9.80 9.02
CA GLY A 328 -10.11 -10.13 7.66
C GLY A 328 -11.42 -10.90 7.69
N LYS A 329 -12.33 -10.64 6.74
CA LYS A 329 -13.64 -11.28 6.65
C LYS A 329 -14.08 -11.37 5.19
N ALA A 330 -14.45 -12.56 4.72
CA ALA A 330 -15.06 -12.71 3.40
C ALA A 330 -16.51 -12.21 3.47
N GLU A 331 -16.81 -11.11 2.79
CA GLU A 331 -18.14 -10.45 2.82
C GLU A 331 -19.13 -11.14 1.88
N THR A 332 -18.73 -11.28 0.61
CA THR A 332 -19.60 -11.79 -0.44
C THR A 332 -18.79 -12.49 -1.53
N LYS A 333 -19.47 -13.35 -2.29
CA LYS A 333 -18.95 -13.90 -3.54
C LYS A 333 -18.97 -12.83 -4.63
N PHE A 334 -17.99 -12.86 -5.51
CA PHE A 334 -17.92 -11.93 -6.64
C PHE A 334 -18.58 -12.55 -7.89
N GLY A 335 -19.85 -12.24 -8.11
CA GLY A 335 -20.64 -12.83 -9.20
C GLY A 335 -20.64 -14.35 -9.12
N ASP A 336 -20.52 -15.00 -10.28
CA ASP A 336 -20.40 -16.47 -10.39
C ASP A 336 -18.95 -16.97 -10.32
N TYR A 337 -17.98 -16.08 -10.09
CA TYR A 337 -16.57 -16.44 -10.03
C TYR A 337 -16.20 -17.04 -8.66
N ASN A 338 -15.18 -17.89 -8.64
CA ASN A 338 -14.56 -18.41 -7.41
C ASN A 338 -13.70 -17.34 -6.72
N ALA A 339 -14.29 -16.18 -6.46
CA ALA A 339 -13.66 -15.04 -5.84
C ALA A 339 -14.58 -14.43 -4.77
N VAL A 340 -13.99 -13.71 -3.82
CA VAL A 340 -14.68 -13.03 -2.73
C VAL A 340 -14.23 -11.58 -2.62
N ILE A 341 -15.12 -10.72 -2.15
CA ILE A 341 -14.73 -9.42 -1.60
C ILE A 341 -14.37 -9.62 -0.14
N VAL A 342 -13.18 -9.17 0.25
CA VAL A 342 -12.70 -9.26 1.63
C VAL A 342 -12.73 -7.89 2.27
N GLU A 343 -13.32 -7.82 3.45
CA GLU A 343 -13.15 -6.68 4.35
C GLU A 343 -11.89 -6.90 5.19
N VAL A 344 -10.99 -5.91 5.18
CA VAL A 344 -9.80 -5.89 6.04
C VAL A 344 -9.84 -4.66 6.92
N SER A 345 -9.59 -4.82 8.22
CA SER A 345 -9.58 -3.73 9.19
C SER A 345 -8.26 -3.65 9.94
N GLY A 346 -7.80 -2.43 10.23
CA GLY A 346 -6.58 -2.17 10.97
C GLY A 346 -6.47 -0.72 11.42
N GLU A 347 -5.39 -0.39 12.12
CA GLU A 347 -5.15 0.95 12.65
C GLU A 347 -3.97 1.61 11.96
N ALA A 348 -4.19 2.83 11.48
CA ALA A 348 -3.18 3.69 10.88
C ALA A 348 -2.96 4.93 11.75
N PHE A 349 -1.76 5.51 11.76
CA PHE A 349 -1.44 6.71 12.56
C PHE A 349 -0.49 7.64 11.81
N TYR A 350 -0.63 8.95 12.03
CA TYR A 350 0.34 9.93 11.54
C TYR A 350 1.61 9.92 12.39
N MET A 351 2.76 10.04 11.74
CA MET A 351 4.08 10.16 12.36
C MET A 351 4.67 11.56 12.19
N GLY A 352 4.27 12.29 11.15
CA GLY A 352 4.74 13.65 10.92
C GLY A 352 4.51 14.14 9.49
N THR A 353 5.13 15.27 9.18
CA THR A 353 5.18 15.84 7.83
C THR A 353 6.63 16.24 7.55
N THR A 354 7.14 15.91 6.37
CA THR A 354 8.52 16.20 6.00
C THR A 354 8.56 17.06 4.74
N THR A 355 9.59 17.90 4.63
CA THR A 355 9.95 18.55 3.37
C THR A 355 11.40 18.22 3.07
N PHE A 356 11.60 17.42 2.02
CA PHE A 356 12.92 17.03 1.55
C PHE A 356 13.41 18.03 0.51
N THR A 357 14.60 18.55 0.74
CA THR A 357 15.34 19.33 -0.24
C THR A 357 16.40 18.43 -0.88
N LEU A 358 16.49 18.49 -2.21
CA LEU A 358 17.54 17.82 -2.98
C LEU A 358 18.47 18.90 -3.54
N GLU A 359 19.66 19.02 -2.96
CA GLU A 359 20.72 19.90 -3.45
C GLU A 359 21.29 19.35 -4.76
N GLU A 360 21.65 20.22 -5.70
CA GLU A 360 22.07 19.80 -7.05
C GLU A 360 23.44 19.09 -7.01
N GLU A 361 24.30 19.53 -6.09
CA GLU A 361 25.65 19.08 -5.82
C GLU A 361 25.73 17.82 -4.95
N ASP A 362 24.65 17.41 -4.28
CA ASP A 362 24.62 16.20 -3.45
C ASP A 362 24.74 14.95 -4.35
N PRO A 363 25.86 14.20 -4.29
CA PRO A 363 26.06 13.02 -5.13
C PRO A 363 25.10 11.88 -4.76
N LEU A 364 24.48 11.95 -3.57
CA LEU A 364 23.51 10.99 -3.04
C LEU A 364 22.08 11.57 -3.06
N LYS A 365 21.80 12.60 -3.86
CA LYS A 365 20.46 13.22 -3.93
C LYS A 365 19.34 12.26 -4.34
N TYR A 366 19.67 11.22 -5.11
CA TYR A 366 18.73 10.15 -5.46
C TYR A 366 18.88 8.89 -4.60
N GLY A 367 19.67 8.95 -3.53
CA GLY A 367 19.82 7.89 -2.55
C GLY A 367 20.72 6.73 -2.96
N PHE A 368 20.92 5.82 -2.02
CA PHE A 368 21.68 4.57 -2.17
C PHE A 368 21.02 3.44 -1.38
N PHE A 369 21.39 2.20 -1.70
CA PHE A 369 20.85 1.02 -1.05
C PHE A 369 21.99 0.10 -0.61
N PHE A 370 22.02 -0.26 0.68
CA PHE A 370 22.87 -1.33 1.21
C PHE A 370 22.01 -2.58 1.39
N LYS A 371 22.56 -3.73 1.02
CA LYS A 371 21.93 -5.03 1.22
C LYS A 371 22.78 -5.86 2.17
#